data_AF-A0A4Y7K331-F1
#
_entry.id   AF-A0A4Y7K331-F1
#
_cell.length_a   1.000
_cell.length_b   1.000
_cell.length_c   1.000
_cell.angle_alpha   90.00
_cell.angle_beta   90.00
_cell.angle_gamma   90.00
#
_symmetry.space_group_name_H-M   'P 1'
#
loop_
_entity.id
_entity.type
_entity.pdbx_description
1 polymer ?
#
loop_
_entity_poly.entity_id
_entity_poly.type
_entity_poly.pdbx_seq_one_letter_code
_entity_poly.pdbx_strand_id
1 'polypeptide(L)'
;MANCDGSSSFTIIPEDEVAEEELLSEYGSGSGWVEALTSCDHLNSLSSQLSQIPTPDTPCNKCDNVVENWLCLCCKEVLCSRFVNKHMLEHYQEQNHCLALSYSDLSVWCFSCNAYLDAQVIVELRPVYEIAYRMKFGEVPPVRSSSGSGNDVGGSSAS
;
A
#
# COMPACT_ATOMS: atom_id res chain seq x y z
N MET A 1 -4.59 55.75 15.62
CA MET A 1 -3.78 56.84 15.01
C MET A 1 -2.37 56.29 14.82
N ALA A 2 -2.02 55.85 13.62
CA ALA A 2 -1.52 56.64 12.49
C ALA A 2 0.01 56.80 12.52
N ASN A 3 0.59 56.54 11.33
CA ASN A 3 1.92 56.88 10.81
C ASN A 3 2.94 55.71 10.85
N CYS A 4 3.70 55.41 9.79
CA CYS A 4 4.14 56.26 8.68
C CYS A 4 4.43 55.47 7.38
N ASP A 5 4.17 56.13 6.25
CA ASP A 5 4.63 55.81 4.90
C ASP A 5 6.14 56.00 4.74
N GLY A 6 6.73 55.25 3.79
CA GLY A 6 8.12 55.41 3.39
C GLY A 6 8.49 54.67 2.10
N SER A 7 8.19 55.30 0.96
CA SER A 7 8.95 55.30 -0.30
C SER A 7 9.01 54.06 -1.21
N SER A 8 8.29 54.21 -2.34
CA SER A 8 8.77 54.17 -3.75
C SER A 8 9.82 53.13 -4.17
N SER A 9 9.44 52.24 -5.08
CA SER A 9 10.13 52.19 -6.38
C SER A 9 9.25 51.53 -7.44
N PHE A 10 9.29 52.14 -8.61
CA PHE A 10 8.49 51.86 -9.79
C PHE A 10 9.29 50.94 -10.70
N THR A 11 8.76 49.77 -11.04
CA THR A 11 9.27 48.97 -12.15
C THR A 11 8.11 48.65 -13.09
N ILE A 12 8.11 49.38 -14.21
CA ILE A 12 7.46 49.05 -15.47
C ILE A 12 7.78 47.59 -15.79
N ILE A 13 6.76 46.74 -15.91
CA ILE A 13 6.88 45.40 -16.48
C ILE A 13 6.41 45.53 -17.94
N PRO A 14 7.28 45.27 -18.94
CA PRO A 14 6.86 45.32 -20.34
C PRO A 14 5.94 44.15 -20.68
N GLU A 15 5.07 44.44 -21.63
CA GLU A 15 4.15 43.55 -22.31
C GLU A 15 4.90 42.42 -23.03
N ASP A 16 4.64 41.18 -22.62
CA ASP A 16 4.73 40.00 -23.49
C ASP A 16 3.52 39.12 -23.14
N GLU A 17 2.41 39.39 -23.83
CA GLU A 17 1.38 38.39 -24.06
C GLU A 17 2.03 37.21 -24.79
N VAL A 18 1.84 35.98 -24.31
CA VAL A 18 1.40 34.78 -25.06
C VAL A 18 1.59 33.56 -24.13
N ALA A 19 0.51 32.77 -24.02
CA ALA A 19 0.40 31.43 -23.41
C ALA A 19 0.01 31.32 -21.91
N GLU A 20 -1.08 31.97 -21.51
CA GLU A 20 -1.81 31.64 -20.27
C GLU A 20 -3.03 30.71 -20.53
N GLU A 21 -3.01 29.91 -21.60
CA GLU A 21 -4.05 28.94 -21.96
C GLU A 21 -3.62 27.46 -21.84
N GLU A 22 -2.32 27.15 -21.71
CA GLU A 22 -1.83 25.76 -21.59
C GLU A 22 -1.55 25.32 -20.14
N LEU A 23 -1.82 26.15 -19.12
CA LEU A 23 -1.52 25.80 -17.72
C LEU A 23 -2.67 25.04 -17.01
N LEU A 24 -3.83 24.85 -17.65
CA LEU A 24 -5.01 24.25 -16.99
C LEU A 24 -5.65 23.06 -17.71
N SER A 25 -5.14 22.64 -18.88
CA SER A 25 -5.56 21.42 -19.56
C SER A 25 -4.81 20.15 -19.09
N GLU A 26 -3.77 20.30 -18.27
CA GLU A 26 -2.92 19.18 -17.81
C GLU A 26 -3.15 18.79 -16.33
N TYR A 27 -4.20 19.31 -15.71
CA TYR A 27 -4.78 18.65 -14.53
C TYR A 27 -5.67 17.50 -15.01
N GLY A 28 -4.99 16.46 -15.50
CA GLY A 28 -5.59 15.19 -15.80
C GLY A 28 -6.47 14.75 -14.64
N SER A 29 -7.66 14.28 -14.98
CA SER A 29 -8.62 13.59 -14.13
C SER A 29 -8.01 12.31 -13.55
N GLY A 30 -6.97 12.45 -12.73
CA GLY A 30 -6.28 11.38 -12.04
C GLY A 30 -7.23 10.84 -11.00
N SER A 31 -7.90 9.75 -11.34
CA SER A 31 -8.66 8.98 -10.40
C SER A 31 -7.78 8.68 -9.18
N GLY A 32 -8.17 9.15 -7.99
CA GLY A 32 -7.38 9.06 -6.75
C GLY A 32 -7.19 7.64 -6.19
N TRP A 33 -7.07 6.64 -7.07
CA TRP A 33 -6.78 5.27 -6.71
C TRP A 33 -5.28 5.11 -6.45
N VAL A 34 -4.95 4.53 -5.30
CA VAL A 34 -3.58 4.13 -5.00
C VAL A 34 -3.40 2.71 -5.51
N GLU A 35 -2.60 2.54 -6.58
CA GLU A 35 -2.22 1.22 -7.06
C GLU A 35 -1.21 0.57 -6.10
N ALA A 36 -1.42 -0.71 -5.77
CA ALA A 36 -0.50 -1.47 -4.95
C ALA A 36 0.75 -1.85 -5.77
N LEU A 37 1.93 -1.77 -5.15
CA LEU A 37 3.18 -2.16 -5.78
C LEU A 37 3.22 -3.67 -6.00
N THR A 38 3.71 -4.08 -7.16
CA THR A 38 3.88 -5.49 -7.53
C THR A 38 5.27 -6.03 -7.22
N SER A 39 6.18 -5.21 -6.68
CA SER A 39 7.52 -5.57 -6.23
C SER A 39 7.96 -4.68 -5.06
N CYS A 40 8.89 -5.17 -4.24
CA CYS A 40 9.44 -4.42 -3.12
C CYS A 40 10.82 -4.97 -2.72
N ASP A 41 11.82 -4.11 -2.58
CA ASP A 41 13.18 -4.51 -2.18
C ASP A 41 13.27 -5.04 -0.74
N HIS A 42 12.23 -4.78 0.07
CA HIS A 42 12.17 -5.19 1.46
C HIS A 42 11.65 -6.62 1.68
N LEU A 43 11.29 -7.36 0.63
CA LEU A 43 10.81 -8.74 0.73
C LEU A 43 11.85 -9.69 1.37
N ASN A 44 13.13 -9.34 1.31
CA ASN A 44 14.20 -10.09 1.98
C ASN A 44 14.14 -10.06 3.52
N SER A 45 13.31 -9.18 4.10
CA SER A 45 13.09 -9.08 5.56
C SER A 45 12.00 -10.01 6.08
N LEU A 46 11.34 -10.77 5.20
CA LEU A 46 10.27 -11.70 5.56
C LEU A 46 10.79 -12.85 6.44
N SER A 47 9.93 -13.31 7.36
CA SER A 47 10.19 -14.50 8.16
C SER A 47 10.33 -15.74 7.26
N SER A 48 11.19 -16.69 7.63
CA SER A 48 11.30 -17.97 6.92
C SER A 48 10.06 -18.86 7.06
N GLN A 49 9.16 -18.56 8.00
CA GLN A 49 8.01 -19.38 8.35
C GLN A 49 6.69 -18.63 8.16
N LEU A 50 6.46 -18.05 6.98
CA LEU A 50 5.21 -17.37 6.62
C LEU A 50 3.98 -18.29 6.54
N SER A 51 4.19 -19.61 6.62
CA SER A 51 3.10 -20.59 6.66
C SER A 51 2.56 -20.85 8.07
N GLN A 52 3.14 -20.26 9.11
CA GLN A 52 2.76 -20.45 10.49
C GLN A 52 2.56 -19.10 11.15
N ILE A 53 1.33 -18.59 11.06
CA ILE A 53 0.96 -17.28 11.56
C ILE A 53 -0.09 -17.38 12.67
N PRO A 54 -0.12 -16.41 13.61
CA PRO A 54 -1.22 -16.26 14.55
C PRO A 54 -2.56 -16.12 13.83
N THR A 55 -3.64 -16.47 14.52
CA THR A 55 -5.00 -16.38 13.99
C THR A 55 -5.48 -14.92 13.94
N PRO A 56 -6.40 -14.55 13.03
CA PRO A 56 -6.85 -13.16 12.88
C PRO A 56 -7.51 -12.53 14.12
N ASP A 57 -7.98 -13.33 15.07
CA ASP A 57 -8.54 -12.91 16.36
C ASP A 57 -7.49 -12.64 17.44
N THR A 58 -6.20 -12.86 17.14
CA THR A 58 -5.10 -12.59 18.07
C THR A 58 -5.11 -11.11 18.48
N PRO A 59 -5.14 -10.79 19.79
CA PRO A 59 -5.13 -9.42 20.26
C PRO A 59 -3.76 -8.75 20.05
N CYS A 60 -3.73 -7.43 20.16
CA CYS A 60 -2.48 -6.68 20.15
C CYS A 60 -1.63 -7.05 21.37
N ASN A 61 -0.38 -7.46 21.14
CA ASN A 61 0.57 -7.89 22.18
C ASN A 61 0.94 -6.80 23.21
N LYS A 62 0.57 -5.53 22.97
CA LYS A 62 0.89 -4.39 23.86
C LYS A 62 -0.34 -3.85 24.63
N CYS A 63 -1.55 -3.93 24.09
CA CYS A 63 -2.74 -3.34 24.72
C CYS A 63 -4.01 -4.18 24.64
N ASP A 64 -3.90 -5.45 24.26
CA ASP A 64 -5.00 -6.42 24.20
C ASP A 64 -6.17 -6.06 23.27
N ASN A 65 -6.04 -5.00 22.49
CA ASN A 65 -7.05 -4.60 21.51
C ASN A 65 -7.23 -5.70 20.44
N VAL A 66 -8.48 -6.01 20.08
CA VAL A 66 -8.84 -7.10 19.15
C VAL A 66 -9.27 -6.61 17.76
N VAL A 67 -9.28 -5.29 17.54
CA VAL A 67 -9.80 -4.66 16.32
C VAL A 67 -8.68 -3.98 15.54
N GLU A 68 -8.69 -4.06 14.21
CA GLU A 68 -7.63 -3.46 13.36
C GLU A 68 -6.21 -3.87 13.76
N ASN A 69 -6.01 -5.15 14.03
CA ASN A 69 -4.69 -5.69 14.29
C ASN A 69 -3.96 -6.03 12.98
N TRP A 70 -2.66 -5.84 13.03
CA TRP A 70 -1.73 -6.13 11.96
C TRP A 70 -0.73 -7.17 12.44
N LEU A 71 -0.35 -8.07 11.54
CA LEU A 71 0.68 -9.08 11.72
C LEU A 71 1.99 -8.57 11.10
N CYS A 72 3.06 -8.47 11.90
CA CYS A 72 4.39 -8.22 11.36
C CYS A 72 4.89 -9.44 10.59
N LEU A 73 5.24 -9.28 9.31
CA LEU A 73 5.70 -10.39 8.47
C LEU A 73 7.17 -10.77 8.68
N CYS A 74 7.92 -9.96 9.43
CA CYS A 74 9.31 -10.22 9.79
C CYS A 74 9.42 -11.12 11.03
N CYS A 75 8.67 -10.80 12.11
CA CYS A 75 8.77 -11.48 13.40
C CYS A 75 7.48 -12.14 13.91
N LYS A 76 6.35 -11.98 13.19
CA LYS A 76 5.02 -12.53 13.53
C LYS A 76 4.33 -11.96 14.76
N GLU A 77 4.81 -10.84 15.31
CA GLU A 77 4.08 -10.13 16.36
C GLU A 77 2.79 -9.51 15.81
N VAL A 78 1.73 -9.56 16.63
CA VAL A 78 0.42 -8.97 16.32
C VAL A 78 0.25 -7.68 17.11
N LEU A 79 0.06 -6.56 16.42
CA LEU A 79 0.01 -5.23 17.01
C LEU A 79 -1.09 -4.40 16.35
N CYS A 80 -1.71 -3.51 17.13
CA CYS A 80 -2.79 -2.67 16.62
C CYS A 80 -2.30 -1.64 15.59
N SER A 81 -3.20 -1.24 14.69
CA SER A 81 -2.94 -0.31 13.60
C SER A 81 -2.50 1.08 14.08
N ARG A 82 -2.04 1.91 13.12
CA ARG A 82 -1.79 3.34 13.32
C ARG A 82 -3.04 4.16 13.69
N PHE A 83 -4.23 3.62 13.45
CA PHE A 83 -5.51 4.27 13.74
C PHE A 83 -6.05 3.90 15.13
N VAL A 84 -5.49 2.88 15.78
CA VAL A 84 -5.79 2.51 17.17
C VAL A 84 -4.76 3.13 18.13
N ASN A 85 -3.72 2.40 18.53
CA ASN A 85 -2.65 2.90 19.42
C ASN A 85 -1.27 2.94 18.76
N LYS A 86 -1.18 2.72 17.44
CA LYS A 86 0.07 2.84 16.65
C LYS A 86 1.17 1.84 17.01
N HIS A 87 0.88 0.78 17.75
CA HIS A 87 1.89 -0.20 18.14
C HIS A 87 2.61 -0.86 16.97
N MET A 88 1.94 -1.12 15.83
CA MET A 88 2.64 -1.65 14.64
C MET A 88 3.58 -0.60 14.00
N LEU A 89 3.23 0.68 14.07
CA LEU A 89 4.09 1.76 13.57
C LEU A 89 5.32 1.94 14.47
N GLU A 90 5.12 1.94 15.78
CA GLU A 90 6.22 1.98 16.76
C GLU A 90 7.16 0.78 16.59
N HIS A 91 6.59 -0.41 16.40
CA HIS A 91 7.36 -1.63 16.13
C HIS A 91 8.24 -1.52 14.89
N TYR A 92 7.71 -0.97 13.80
CA TYR A 92 8.54 -0.66 12.63
C TYR A 92 9.69 0.28 12.98
N GLN A 93 9.44 1.35 13.75
CA GLN A 93 10.46 2.32 14.13
C GLN A 93 11.54 1.75 15.05
N GLU A 94 11.17 0.83 15.94
CA GLU A 94 12.07 0.20 16.92
C GLU A 94 12.88 -0.96 16.32
N GLN A 95 12.25 -1.80 15.50
CA GLN A 95 12.84 -3.04 14.99
C GLN A 95 13.25 -2.97 13.52
N ASN A 96 12.88 -1.90 12.82
CA ASN A 96 13.02 -1.78 11.36
C ASN A 96 12.30 -2.90 10.57
N HIS A 97 11.25 -3.48 11.15
CA HIS A 97 10.39 -4.47 10.50
C HIS A 97 9.31 -3.78 9.67
N CYS A 98 9.57 -3.61 8.38
CA CYS A 98 8.74 -2.73 7.55
C CYS A 98 7.54 -3.40 6.89
N LEU A 99 7.41 -4.73 6.90
CA LEU A 99 6.32 -5.45 6.24
C LEU A 99 5.28 -5.94 7.25
N ALA A 100 4.02 -5.59 7.02
CA ALA A 100 2.90 -6.03 7.86
C ALA A 100 1.65 -6.38 7.03
N LEU A 101 0.92 -7.39 7.47
CA LEU A 101 -0.39 -7.78 6.92
C LEU A 101 -1.51 -7.31 7.86
N SER A 102 -2.55 -6.70 7.30
CA SER A 102 -3.76 -6.31 8.02
C SER A 102 -4.70 -7.50 8.18
N TYR A 103 -5.14 -7.82 9.40
CA TYR A 103 -6.19 -8.83 9.59
C TYR A 103 -7.58 -8.32 9.20
N SER A 104 -7.78 -6.99 9.07
CA SER A 104 -9.07 -6.37 8.73
C SER A 104 -9.46 -6.56 7.26
N ASP A 105 -8.50 -6.58 6.35
CA ASP A 105 -8.75 -6.63 4.89
C ASP A 105 -7.72 -7.45 4.10
N LEU A 106 -6.76 -8.08 4.80
CA LEU A 106 -5.66 -8.86 4.20
C LEU A 106 -4.75 -8.07 3.28
N SER A 107 -4.79 -6.73 3.35
CA SER A 107 -3.83 -5.88 2.66
C SER A 107 -2.43 -6.03 3.28
N VAL A 108 -1.39 -5.92 2.45
CA VAL A 108 0.00 -5.90 2.91
C VAL A 108 0.55 -4.50 2.74
N TRP A 109 1.21 -3.99 3.77
CA TRP A 109 1.80 -2.66 3.79
C TRP A 109 3.31 -2.75 3.99
N CYS A 110 4.04 -1.92 3.24
CA CYS A 110 5.45 -1.65 3.51
C CYS A 110 5.60 -0.25 4.09
N PHE A 111 6.02 -0.15 5.35
CA PHE A 111 6.26 1.12 6.04
C PHE A 111 7.41 1.93 5.44
N SER A 112 8.44 1.26 4.91
CA SER A 112 9.60 1.91 4.28
C SER A 112 9.23 2.52 2.92
N CYS A 113 8.50 1.78 2.09
CA CYS A 113 8.00 2.28 0.80
C CYS A 113 6.79 3.21 0.93
N ASN A 114 6.15 3.26 2.11
CA ASN A 114 4.89 3.95 2.35
C ASN A 114 3.81 3.57 1.30
N ALA A 115 3.69 2.28 1.01
CA ALA A 115 2.84 1.76 -0.05
C ALA A 115 2.24 0.39 0.30
N TYR A 116 1.05 0.12 -0.28
CA TYR A 116 0.48 -1.22 -0.29
C TYR A 116 1.22 -2.11 -1.28
N LEU A 117 1.31 -3.39 -0.95
CA LEU A 117 1.91 -4.43 -1.79
C LEU A 117 0.83 -5.41 -2.25
N ASP A 118 0.93 -5.81 -3.51
CA ASP A 118 0.01 -6.80 -4.09
C ASP A 118 0.44 -8.22 -3.72
N ALA A 119 -0.17 -8.77 -2.66
CA ALA A 119 0.14 -10.10 -2.16
C ALA A 119 -0.22 -11.26 -3.11
N GLN A 120 -1.07 -11.01 -4.11
CA GLN A 120 -1.42 -12.02 -5.10
C GLN A 120 -0.39 -12.07 -6.23
N VAL A 121 0.21 -10.93 -6.59
CA VAL A 121 1.27 -10.86 -7.60
C VAL A 121 2.62 -11.31 -7.01
N ILE A 122 2.99 -10.77 -5.84
CA ILE A 122 4.28 -11.03 -5.19
C ILE A 122 4.31 -12.46 -4.62
N VAL A 123 5.18 -13.31 -5.19
CA VAL A 123 5.24 -14.75 -4.89
C VAL A 123 5.54 -15.02 -3.41
N GLU A 124 6.44 -14.24 -2.83
CA GLU A 124 6.92 -14.36 -1.46
C GLU A 124 5.83 -14.10 -0.42
N LEU A 125 4.80 -13.34 -0.78
CA LEU A 125 3.67 -13.00 0.09
C LEU A 125 2.49 -13.98 -0.03
N ARG A 126 2.44 -14.79 -1.09
CA ARG A 126 1.32 -15.73 -1.31
C ARG A 126 1.09 -16.70 -0.15
N PRO A 127 2.12 -17.33 0.45
CA PRO A 127 1.89 -18.31 1.53
C PRO A 127 1.17 -17.71 2.74
N VAL A 128 1.56 -16.50 3.16
CA VAL A 128 0.90 -15.85 4.29
C VAL A 128 -0.50 -15.36 3.93
N TYR A 129 -0.69 -14.83 2.72
CA TYR A 129 -1.99 -14.38 2.23
C TYR A 129 -3.00 -15.52 2.15
N GLU A 130 -2.62 -16.66 1.57
CA GLU A 130 -3.49 -17.85 1.44
C GLU A 130 -3.94 -18.38 2.80
N ILE A 131 -3.03 -18.43 3.77
CA ILE A 131 -3.34 -18.89 5.13
C ILE A 131 -4.24 -17.91 5.85
N ALA A 132 -3.91 -16.62 5.82
CA ALA A 132 -4.72 -15.59 6.45
C ALA A 132 -6.14 -15.54 5.85
N TYR A 133 -6.25 -15.67 4.52
CA TYR A 133 -7.52 -15.76 3.81
C TYR A 133 -8.34 -16.97 4.28
N ARG A 134 -7.73 -18.15 4.30
CA ARG A 134 -8.42 -19.38 4.77
C ARG A 134 -8.86 -19.27 6.22
N MET A 135 -8.02 -18.72 7.10
CA MET A 135 -8.38 -18.51 8.50
C MET A 135 -9.56 -17.55 8.64
N LYS A 136 -9.62 -16.51 7.80
CA LYS A 136 -10.65 -15.47 7.87
C LYS A 136 -11.98 -15.86 7.22
N PHE A 137 -11.93 -16.54 6.08
CA PHE A 137 -13.12 -16.81 5.26
C PHE A 137 -13.50 -18.30 5.21
N GLY A 138 -12.65 -19.21 5.68
CA GLY A 138 -12.91 -20.65 5.68
C GLY A 138 -12.75 -21.32 4.30
N GLU A 139 -12.32 -20.60 3.28
CA GLU A 139 -12.16 -21.08 1.90
C GLU A 139 -10.80 -20.70 1.30
N VAL A 140 -10.50 -21.14 0.08
CA VAL A 140 -9.26 -20.73 -0.63
C VAL A 140 -9.43 -19.36 -1.28
N PRO A 141 -8.37 -18.54 -1.41
CA PRO A 141 -8.47 -17.29 -2.13
C PRO A 141 -8.94 -17.48 -3.57
N PRO A 142 -9.70 -16.52 -4.14
CA PRO A 142 -10.04 -16.54 -5.55
C PRO A 142 -8.77 -16.45 -6.39
N VAL A 143 -8.71 -17.25 -7.46
CA VAL A 143 -7.61 -17.19 -8.43
C VAL A 143 -7.76 -15.90 -9.21
N ARG A 144 -6.73 -15.04 -9.20
CA ARG A 144 -6.68 -13.93 -10.15
C ARG A 144 -6.57 -14.49 -11.55
N SER A 145 -7.59 -14.23 -12.37
CA SER A 145 -7.51 -14.42 -13.81
C SER A 145 -6.42 -13.48 -14.31
N SER A 146 -5.23 -14.01 -14.57
CA SER A 146 -4.22 -13.30 -15.35
C SER A 146 -4.87 -12.99 -16.70
N SER A 147 -5.09 -11.72 -17.00
CA SER A 147 -5.44 -11.25 -18.34
C SER A 147 -4.24 -11.52 -19.26
N GLY A 148 -4.08 -12.79 -19.66
CA GLY A 148 -3.27 -13.16 -20.80
C GLY A 148 -3.99 -12.66 -22.03
N SER A 149 -3.32 -11.82 -22.82
CA SER A 149 -3.69 -11.56 -24.20
C SER A 149 -3.77 -12.90 -24.95
N GLY A 150 -4.97 -13.47 -25.00
CA GLY A 150 -5.31 -14.54 -25.92
C GLY A 150 -5.39 -13.93 -27.30
N ASN A 151 -4.33 -14.09 -28.09
CA ASN A 151 -4.45 -13.97 -29.53
C ASN A 151 -5.31 -15.13 -30.01
N ASP A 152 -6.61 -14.89 -30.12
CA ASP A 152 -7.53 -15.68 -30.93
C ASP A 152 -7.07 -15.56 -32.39
N VAL A 153 -6.32 -16.55 -32.87
CA VAL A 153 -6.21 -16.83 -34.30
C VAL A 153 -6.74 -18.24 -34.51
N GLY A 154 -8.03 -18.29 -34.80
CA GLY A 154 -8.67 -19.45 -35.39
C GLY A 154 -7.97 -19.84 -36.69
N GLY A 155 -7.85 -21.15 -36.89
CA GLY A 155 -7.29 -21.73 -38.11
C GLY A 155 -7.74 -23.18 -38.23
N SER A 156 -9.01 -23.37 -38.61
CA SER A 156 -9.52 -24.62 -39.18
C SER A 156 -8.61 -25.08 -40.32
N SER A 157 -8.34 -26.38 -40.42
CA SER A 157 -8.58 -27.18 -41.64
C SER A 157 -8.16 -28.64 -41.46
N ALA A 158 -8.98 -29.50 -42.04
CA ALA A 158 -8.93 -30.95 -42.07
C ALA A 158 -7.66 -31.52 -42.72
N SER A 159 -7.32 -32.76 -42.36
CA SER A 159 -7.05 -33.90 -43.25
C SER A 159 -7.10 -35.19 -42.44
#